data_AF-A0A2E1MDL2-F1
#
_entry.id   AF-A0A2E1MDL2-F1
#
_cell.length_a   1.000
_cell.length_b   1.000
_cell.length_c   1.000
_cell.angle_alpha   90.00
_cell.angle_beta   90.00
_cell.angle_gamma   90.00
#
_symmetry.space_group_name_H-M   'P 1'
#
loop_
_entity.id
_entity.type
_entity.pdbx_description
1 polymer ?
#
loop_
_entity_poly.entity_id
_entity_poly.type
_entity_poly.pdbx_seq_one_letter_code
_entity_poly.pdbx_strand_id
1 'polypeptide(L)'
;MRAFLIMVVAFKDIMQGDGTLLGRRFSEGKRYSSWPERVVILTVFCSTLLFLEEIDSAIVSTVGIDSDFLTAIFLIVLIPIVSDLIFRTISQLLGIR
;
A
#
# COMPACT_ATOMS: atom_id res chain seq x y z
N MET A 1 2.24 -17.17 -8.70
CA MET A 1 1.27 -16.49 -9.60
C MET A 1 -0.10 -16.21 -8.98
N ARG A 2 -0.74 -17.14 -8.25
CA ARG A 2 -2.08 -16.89 -7.65
C ARG A 2 -2.09 -15.76 -6.61
N ALA A 3 -1.10 -15.70 -5.72
CA ALA A 3 -0.98 -14.63 -4.72
C ALA A 3 -0.81 -13.24 -5.35
N PHE A 4 -0.01 -13.14 -6.41
CA PHE A 4 0.16 -11.91 -7.20
C PHE A 4 -1.17 -11.43 -7.81
N LEU A 5 -1.95 -12.35 -8.39
CA LEU A 5 -3.25 -12.00 -8.97
C LEU A 5 -4.23 -11.50 -7.89
N ILE A 6 -4.24 -12.14 -6.72
CA ILE A 6 -5.07 -11.72 -5.57
C ILE A 6 -4.65 -10.33 -5.08
N MET A 7 -3.35 -10.07 -4.99
CA MET A 7 -2.82 -8.77 -4.58
C MET A 7 -3.22 -7.68 -5.57
N VAL A 8 -3.06 -7.92 -6.89
CA VAL A 8 -3.45 -6.96 -7.94
C VAL A 8 -4.96 -6.68 -7.91
N VAL A 9 -5.80 -7.71 -7.69
CA VAL A 9 -7.26 -7.54 -7.57
C VAL A 9 -7.61 -6.75 -6.31
N ALA A 10 -7.04 -7.11 -5.15
CA ALA A 10 -7.27 -6.37 -3.90
C ALA A 10 -6.84 -4.90 -4.02
N PHE A 11 -5.70 -4.65 -4.67
CA PHE A 11 -5.20 -3.29 -4.87
C PHE A 11 -6.07 -2.49 -5.84
N LYS A 12 -6.53 -3.12 -6.92
CA LYS A 12 -7.46 -2.52 -7.88
C LYS A 12 -8.77 -2.13 -7.19
N ASP A 13 -9.33 -3.02 -6.37
CA ASP A 13 -10.60 -2.77 -5.68
C ASP A 13 -10.44 -1.69 -4.60
N ILE A 14 -9.30 -1.64 -3.90
CA ILE A 14 -8.94 -0.53 -2.99
C ILE A 14 -8.80 0.80 -3.75
N MET A 15 -8.16 0.80 -4.93
CA MET A 15 -8.01 2.01 -5.77
C MET A 15 -9.32 2.51 -6.39
N GLN A 16 -10.37 1.70 -6.40
CA GLN A 16 -11.71 2.05 -6.84
C GLN A 16 -12.63 2.48 -5.68
N GLY A 17 -12.24 2.24 -4.42
CA GLY A 17 -12.98 2.63 -3.21
C GLY A 17 -12.64 4.04 -2.69
N ASP A 18 -13.52 4.57 -1.84
CA ASP A 18 -13.39 5.87 -1.18
C ASP A 18 -12.17 5.90 -0.24
N GLY A 19 -11.22 6.81 -0.47
CA GLY A 19 -10.09 7.11 0.41
C GLY A 19 -9.12 5.93 0.61
N THR A 20 -7.94 6.02 0.02
CA THR A 20 -6.99 4.91 0.00
C THR A 20 -5.99 4.92 1.16
N LEU A 21 -6.00 5.98 1.99
CA LEU A 21 -5.12 6.16 3.15
C LEU A 21 -5.89 6.22 4.49
N LEU A 22 -5.25 5.68 5.52
CA LEU A 22 -5.82 5.57 6.87
C LEU A 22 -6.05 6.95 7.52
N GLY A 23 -7.26 7.17 8.07
CA GLY A 23 -7.56 8.33 8.92
C GLY A 23 -8.18 9.54 8.22
N ARG A 24 -8.56 9.43 6.93
CA ARG A 24 -9.38 10.45 6.26
C ARG A 24 -10.87 10.18 6.48
N ARG A 25 -11.65 11.23 6.78
CA ARG A 25 -13.09 11.12 7.00
C ARG A 25 -13.78 10.72 5.69
N PHE A 26 -14.49 9.58 5.70
CA PHE A 26 -15.41 9.15 4.64
C PHE A 26 -16.52 10.19 4.29
N SER A 27 -16.69 11.23 5.12
CA SER A 27 -17.77 12.21 5.01
C SER A 27 -17.51 13.38 4.06
N GLU A 28 -16.29 13.56 3.55
CA GLU A 28 -16.01 14.57 2.53
C GLU A 28 -16.18 13.95 1.15
N GLY A 29 -17.40 13.97 0.63
CA GLY A 29 -17.82 13.40 -0.65
C GLY A 29 -17.17 14.04 -1.89
N LYS A 30 -15.84 14.09 -1.96
CA LYS A 30 -15.10 14.15 -3.22
C LYS A 30 -14.80 12.70 -3.59
N ARG A 31 -15.60 12.16 -4.52
CA ARG A 31 -15.65 10.78 -5.05
C ARG A 31 -14.33 10.14 -5.53
N TYR A 32 -13.17 10.74 -5.26
CA TYR A 32 -11.87 10.28 -5.74
C TYR A 32 -10.77 10.59 -4.72
N SER A 33 -10.00 9.55 -4.33
CA SER A 33 -8.63 9.72 -3.80
C SER A 33 -7.88 10.73 -4.68
N SER A 34 -7.23 11.72 -4.07
CA SER A 34 -6.57 12.78 -4.82
C SER A 34 -5.48 12.18 -5.72
N TRP A 35 -5.27 12.74 -6.92
CA TRP A 35 -4.22 12.27 -7.82
C TRP A 35 -2.85 12.06 -7.12
N PRO A 36 -2.39 12.95 -6.22
CA PRO A 36 -1.18 12.73 -5.44
C PRO A 36 -1.21 11.48 -4.55
N GLU A 37 -2.35 11.20 -3.92
CA GLU A 37 -2.52 10.02 -3.06
C GLU A 37 -2.41 8.71 -3.86
N ARG A 38 -3.07 8.65 -5.03
CA ARG A 38 -2.97 7.52 -5.95
C ARG A 38 -1.54 7.29 -6.44
N VAL A 39 -0.81 8.37 -6.73
CA VAL A 39 0.60 8.28 -7.18
C VAL A 39 1.50 7.72 -6.08
N VAL A 40 1.32 8.15 -4.83
CA VAL A 40 2.10 7.60 -3.69
C VAL A 40 1.84 6.11 -3.56
N ILE A 41 0.58 5.69 -3.57
CA ILE A 41 0.20 4.28 -3.41
C ILE A 41 0.72 3.41 -4.54
N LEU A 42 0.59 3.87 -5.79
CA LEU A 42 1.18 3.20 -6.95
C LEU A 42 2.70 3.10 -6.86
N THR A 43 3.36 4.15 -6.37
CA THR A 43 4.82 4.17 -6.22
C THR A 43 5.28 3.17 -5.16
N VAL A 44 4.59 3.09 -4.02
CA VAL A 44 4.88 2.11 -2.97
C VAL A 44 4.63 0.70 -3.49
N PHE A 45 3.51 0.48 -4.18
CA PHE A 45 3.19 -0.83 -4.78
C PHE A 45 4.24 -1.28 -5.80
N CYS A 46 4.61 -0.42 -6.75
CA CYS A 46 5.64 -0.73 -7.74
C CYS A 46 6.99 -1.00 -7.07
N SER A 47 7.35 -0.23 -6.05
CA SER A 47 8.57 -0.45 -5.26
C SER A 47 8.54 -1.83 -4.59
N THR A 48 7.42 -2.21 -3.96
CA THR A 48 7.31 -3.55 -3.34
C THR A 48 7.42 -4.69 -4.32
N LEU A 49 7.02 -4.50 -5.59
CA LEU A 49 7.21 -5.50 -6.63
C LEU A 49 8.68 -5.63 -7.06
N LEU A 50 9.40 -4.51 -7.12
CA LEU A 50 10.82 -4.50 -7.48
C LEU A 50 11.70 -5.13 -6.40
N PHE A 51 11.31 -4.99 -5.14
CA PHE A 51 12.05 -5.50 -3.98
C PHE A 51 11.39 -6.72 -3.32
N LEU A 52 10.60 -7.48 -4.09
CA LEU A 52 9.78 -8.56 -3.53
C LEU A 52 10.65 -9.67 -2.92
N GLU A 53 11.76 -10.00 -3.56
CA GLU A 53 12.68 -11.06 -3.09
C GLU A 53 13.37 -10.66 -1.78
N GLU A 54 13.78 -9.41 -1.66
CA GLU A 54 14.38 -8.87 -0.45
C GLU A 54 13.36 -8.77 0.69
N ILE A 55 12.13 -8.37 0.39
CA ILE A 55 11.03 -8.32 1.37
C ILE A 55 10.69 -9.73 1.85
N ASP A 56 10.58 -10.69 0.95
CA ASP A 56 10.30 -12.08 1.29
C ASP A 56 11.41 -12.66 2.17
N SER A 57 12.68 -12.49 1.77
CA SER A 57 13.84 -12.89 2.58
C SER A 57 13.82 -12.27 3.99
N ALA A 58 13.48 -10.98 4.10
CA ALA A 58 13.34 -10.31 5.39
C ALA A 58 12.22 -10.92 6.24
N ILE A 59 11.05 -11.22 5.65
CA ILE A 59 9.92 -11.83 6.36
C ILE A 59 10.29 -13.25 6.81
N VAL A 60 10.88 -14.07 5.94
CA VAL A 60 11.32 -15.42 6.28
C VAL A 60 12.37 -15.39 7.39
N SER A 61 13.32 -14.46 7.35
CA SER A 61 14.34 -14.32 8.40
C SER A 61 13.75 -13.92 9.76
N THR A 62 12.65 -13.16 9.76
CA THR A 62 12.03 -12.64 10.99
C THR A 62 11.03 -13.62 11.58
N VAL A 63 10.21 -14.25 10.74
CA VAL A 63 9.12 -15.13 11.16
C VAL A 63 9.56 -16.60 11.19
N GLY A 64 10.60 -16.96 10.45
CA GLY A 64 11.10 -18.33 10.31
C GLY A 64 10.20 -19.24 9.47
N ILE A 65 9.22 -18.67 8.76
CA ILE A 65 8.25 -19.38 7.94
C ILE A 65 8.38 -18.90 6.50
N ASP A 66 8.73 -19.84 5.62
CA ASP A 66 8.71 -19.66 4.16
C ASP A 66 7.26 -19.84 3.65
N SER A 67 6.60 -18.72 3.34
CA SER A 67 5.19 -18.71 2.93
C SER A 67 4.83 -17.47 2.11
N ASP A 68 4.66 -17.66 0.80
CA ASP A 68 4.11 -16.66 -0.13
C ASP A 68 2.81 -16.02 0.37
N PHE A 69 1.97 -16.80 1.06
CA PHE A 69 0.70 -16.34 1.59
C PHE A 69 0.89 -15.37 2.75
N LEU A 70 1.86 -15.66 3.63
CA LEU A 70 2.22 -14.78 4.73
C LEU A 70 2.82 -13.47 4.20
N THR A 71 3.73 -13.56 3.23
CA THR A 71 4.32 -12.41 2.54
C THR A 71 3.24 -11.54 1.89
N ALA A 72 2.26 -12.14 1.22
CA ALA A 72 1.13 -11.41 0.65
C ALA A 72 0.28 -10.69 1.71
N ILE A 73 -0.01 -11.33 2.85
CA ILE A 73 -0.74 -10.69 3.97
C ILE A 73 0.05 -9.49 4.51
N PHE A 74 1.36 -9.67 4.72
CA PHE A 74 2.23 -8.58 5.17
C PHE A 74 2.20 -7.40 4.20
N LEU A 75 2.29 -7.65 2.90
CA LEU A 75 2.24 -6.58 1.89
C LEU A 75 0.90 -5.85 1.84
N ILE A 76 -0.22 -6.58 1.96
CA ILE A 76 -1.56 -5.98 2.01
C ILE A 76 -1.70 -4.99 3.17
N VAL A 77 -1.05 -5.26 4.31
CA VAL A 77 -1.07 -4.38 5.49
C VAL A 77 -0.01 -3.28 5.40
N LEU A 78 1.20 -3.62 4.95
CA LEU A 78 2.35 -2.72 4.95
C LEU A 78 2.21 -1.61 3.91
N ILE A 79 1.72 -1.93 2.71
CA ILE A 79 1.63 -0.96 1.61
C ILE A 79 0.73 0.24 1.98
N PRO A 80 -0.49 0.06 2.53
CA PRO A 80 -1.31 1.18 3.00
C PRO A 80 -0.64 2.01 4.09
N ILE A 81 0.04 1.36 5.05
CA ILE A 81 0.70 2.05 6.17
C ILE A 81 1.85 2.92 5.67
N VAL A 82 2.73 2.36 4.83
CA VAL A 82 3.87 3.07 4.26
C VAL A 82 3.39 4.20 3.35
N SER A 83 2.34 3.96 2.56
CA SER A 83 1.75 4.98 1.71
C SER A 83 1.16 6.15 2.52
N ASP A 84 0.48 5.86 3.63
CA ASP A 84 -0.07 6.90 4.51
C ASP A 84 1.04 7.71 5.17
N LEU A 85 2.09 7.05 5.63
CA LEU A 85 3.26 7.71 6.21
C LEU A 85 3.91 8.66 5.20
N ILE A 86 4.23 8.18 4.00
CA ILE A 86 4.85 8.99 2.94
C ILE A 86 3.95 10.17 2.58
N PHE A 87 2.66 9.93 2.39
CA PHE A 87 1.73 10.97 2.01
C PHE A 87 1.60 12.05 3.09
N ARG A 88 1.54 11.67 4.37
CA ARG A 88 1.54 12.60 5.51
C ARG A 88 2.82 13.42 5.57
N THR A 89 3.98 12.79 5.38
CA THR A 89 5.28 13.48 5.36
C THR A 89 5.34 14.50 4.21
N ILE A 90 4.93 14.11 3.00
CA ILE A 90 4.88 15.02 1.85
C ILE A 90 3.92 16.18 2.12
N SER A 91 2.73 15.90 2.66
CA SER A 91 1.74 16.93 2.98
C SER A 91 2.27 17.93 4.01
N GLN A 92 2.96 17.44 5.04
CA GLN A 92 3.63 18.27 6.05
C GLN A 92 4.74 19.13 5.45
N LEU A 93 5.59 18.58 4.59
CA LEU A 93 6.69 19.32 3.95
C LEU A 93 6.18 20.40 2.99
N LEU A 94 5.08 20.14 2.30
CA LEU A 94 4.47 21.08 1.35
C LEU A 94 3.52 22.09 2.03
N GLY A 95 3.28 21.98 3.34
CA GLY A 95 2.34 22.83 4.07
C GLY A 95 0.87 22.63 3.65
N ILE A 96 0.56 21.50 3.01
CA ILE A 96 -0.78 21.15 2.55
C ILE A 96 -1.47 20.43 3.70
N ARG A 97 -2.46 21.07 4.32
CA ARG A 97 -3.20 20.54 5.48
C ARG A 97 -4.44 19.75 5.05
#